data_AF-A0AAW2F3F0-F1
#
_entry.id   AF-A0AAW2F3F0-F1
#
_cell.length_a   1.000
_cell.length_b   1.000
_cell.length_c   1.000
_cell.angle_alpha   90.00
_cell.angle_beta   90.00
_cell.angle_gamma   90.00
#
_symmetry.space_group_name_H-M   'P 1'
#
loop_
_entity.id
_entity.type
_entity.pdbx_description
1 polymer ?
#
loop_
_entity_poly.entity_id
_entity_poly.type
_entity_poly.pdbx_seq_one_letter_code
_entity_poly.pdbx_strand_id
1 'polypeptide(L)'
;MADEESGTSDESLDATSANFDPLKALYSPKIRLAPAAPIYNNVAKFESFLKGITAQAKGDRLAVTESTKRRFLSHQEPVPGRSHVQKNVLTKMDKILGPLELLHGCMENKIRVRVYTRNAYGIRGHVEAYVAAFDKYWNLALEDCFEVWSRKVKRKAPALGADAVKIEPAENDVPRAVVKKIEGKSETLERHVPQMLLRGEQVVIIVKIN
;
A
#
# COMPACT_ATOMS: atom_id res chain seq x y z
N MET A 1 33.16 -37.12 -20.87
CA MET A 1 34.17 -36.08 -21.14
C MET A 1 34.11 -35.14 -19.96
N ALA A 2 34.87 -35.49 -18.92
CA ALA A 2 36.14 -34.84 -18.57
C ALA A 2 35.87 -33.65 -17.62
N ASP A 3 35.61 -34.03 -16.36
CA ASP A 3 35.88 -33.18 -15.20
C ASP A 3 37.39 -32.98 -15.12
N GLU A 4 37.86 -31.79 -15.50
CA GLU A 4 39.23 -31.35 -15.29
C GLU A 4 39.19 -30.20 -14.28
N GLU A 5 39.38 -30.57 -13.01
CA GLU A 5 39.77 -29.67 -11.93
C GLU A 5 41.13 -29.04 -12.24
N SER A 6 41.16 -27.99 -13.07
CA SER A 6 42.32 -27.14 -13.22
C SER A 6 42.29 -26.05 -12.15
N GLY A 7 42.93 -26.34 -11.02
CA GLY A 7 43.25 -25.39 -9.96
C GLY A 7 44.30 -24.36 -10.39
N THR A 8 44.02 -23.60 -11.44
CA THR A 8 44.75 -22.38 -11.78
C THR A 8 43.85 -21.20 -11.47
N SER A 9 44.29 -20.34 -10.55
CA SER A 9 43.62 -19.07 -10.27
C SER A 9 43.64 -18.25 -11.56
N ASP A 10 42.48 -18.14 -12.21
CA ASP A 10 42.32 -17.31 -13.40
C ASP A 10 42.50 -15.85 -12.96
N GLU A 11 43.73 -15.31 -13.11
CA GLU A 11 44.11 -13.96 -12.66
C GLU A 11 43.14 -12.89 -13.20
N SER A 12 42.51 -13.16 -14.34
CA SER A 12 41.48 -12.30 -14.95
C SER A 12 40.20 -12.14 -14.13
N LEU A 13 39.95 -13.01 -13.15
CA LEU A 13 38.79 -12.96 -12.24
C LEU A 13 39.13 -12.35 -10.87
N ASP A 14 40.41 -12.11 -10.57
CA ASP A 14 40.83 -11.52 -9.31
C ASP A 14 40.78 -9.99 -9.38
N ALA A 15 39.93 -9.38 -8.56
CA ALA A 15 39.74 -7.94 -8.50
C ALA A 15 41.00 -7.14 -8.08
N THR A 16 42.01 -7.81 -7.54
CA THR A 16 43.29 -7.20 -7.15
C THR A 16 44.41 -7.34 -8.18
N SER A 17 44.17 -8.08 -9.27
CA SER A 17 45.18 -8.31 -10.32
C SER A 17 45.23 -7.15 -11.33
N ALA A 18 46.38 -6.98 -11.98
CA ALA A 18 46.55 -5.99 -13.06
C ALA A 18 45.83 -6.37 -14.36
N ASN A 19 45.47 -7.65 -14.52
CA ASN A 19 44.85 -8.21 -15.73
C ASN A 19 43.34 -8.48 -15.52
N PHE A 20 42.72 -7.83 -14.55
CA PHE A 20 41.30 -8.03 -14.22
C PHE A 20 40.37 -7.62 -15.37
N ASP A 21 39.55 -8.54 -15.84
CA ASP A 21 38.52 -8.29 -16.86
C ASP A 21 37.13 -8.17 -16.19
N PRO A 22 36.56 -6.95 -16.10
CA PRO A 22 35.29 -6.73 -15.42
C PRO A 22 34.10 -7.42 -16.10
N LEU A 23 34.15 -7.61 -17.44
CA LEU A 23 33.05 -8.25 -18.17
C LEU A 23 33.06 -9.75 -17.93
N LYS A 24 34.23 -10.39 -18.00
CA LYS A 24 34.39 -11.82 -17.70
C LYS A 24 34.05 -12.12 -16.23
N ALA A 25 34.47 -11.25 -15.32
CA ALA A 25 34.13 -11.32 -13.90
C ALA A 25 32.61 -11.33 -13.64
N LEU A 26 31.86 -10.42 -14.30
CA LEU A 26 30.41 -10.26 -14.11
C LEU A 26 29.60 -11.50 -14.52
N TYR A 27 30.02 -12.20 -15.57
CA TYR A 27 29.33 -13.39 -16.07
C TYR A 27 29.90 -14.71 -15.53
N SER A 28 30.97 -14.67 -14.73
CA SER A 28 31.59 -15.87 -14.16
C SER A 28 30.93 -16.25 -12.81
N PRO A 29 30.63 -17.55 -12.58
CA PRO A 29 30.12 -18.02 -11.29
C PRO A 29 31.22 -18.21 -10.24
N LYS A 30 32.49 -18.01 -10.60
CA LYS A 30 33.67 -18.34 -9.77
C LYS A 30 34.30 -17.13 -9.07
N ILE A 31 33.69 -15.95 -9.16
CA ILE A 31 34.27 -14.74 -8.59
C ILE A 31 34.30 -14.78 -7.06
N ARG A 32 35.48 -14.50 -6.48
CA ARG A 32 35.67 -14.40 -5.03
C ARG A 32 35.83 -12.93 -4.66
N LEU A 33 34.79 -12.35 -4.05
CA LEU A 33 34.88 -11.02 -3.47
C LEU A 33 35.76 -11.07 -2.21
N ALA A 34 36.58 -10.04 -1.98
CA ALA A 34 37.40 -9.97 -0.78
C ALA A 34 36.50 -10.04 0.48
N PRO A 35 36.68 -11.03 1.36
CA PRO A 35 35.72 -11.31 2.44
C PRO A 35 35.65 -10.21 3.51
N ALA A 36 36.61 -9.29 3.53
CA ALA A 36 36.74 -8.23 4.53
C ALA A 36 36.51 -6.81 3.99
N ALA A 37 36.00 -6.66 2.75
CA ALA A 37 35.78 -5.34 2.18
C ALA A 37 34.59 -4.62 2.86
N PRO A 38 34.75 -3.38 3.35
CA PRO A 38 33.65 -2.62 3.92
C PRO A 38 32.59 -2.31 2.85
N ILE A 39 31.34 -2.63 3.15
CA ILE A 39 30.21 -2.36 2.25
C ILE A 39 29.78 -0.89 2.44
N TYR A 40 29.86 -0.10 1.36
CA TYR A 40 29.38 1.28 1.35
C TYR A 40 28.02 1.37 0.67
N ASN A 41 27.04 1.98 1.35
CA ASN A 41 25.65 2.05 0.87
C ASN A 41 25.45 2.94 -0.37
N ASN A 42 26.36 3.88 -0.64
CA ASN A 42 26.29 4.76 -1.80
C ASN A 42 27.69 5.18 -2.29
N VAL A 43 27.74 5.66 -3.54
CA VAL A 43 28.98 6.10 -4.19
C VAL A 43 29.61 7.28 -3.45
N ALA A 44 28.78 8.21 -2.94
CA ALA A 44 29.25 9.37 -2.18
C ALA A 44 30.03 8.97 -0.90
N LYS A 45 29.59 7.94 -0.18
CA LYS A 45 30.24 7.42 1.03
C LYS A 45 31.56 6.73 0.68
N PHE A 46 31.61 5.99 -0.42
CA PHE A 46 32.84 5.40 -0.93
C PHE A 46 33.87 6.48 -1.31
N GLU A 47 33.46 7.49 -2.09
CA GLU A 47 34.33 8.61 -2.47
C GLU A 47 34.84 9.40 -1.27
N SER A 48 33.99 9.62 -0.25
CA SER A 48 34.39 10.31 0.96
C SER A 48 35.50 9.54 1.70
N PHE A 49 35.41 8.21 1.73
CA PHE A 49 36.41 7.36 2.34
C PHE A 49 37.73 7.36 1.55
N LEU A 50 37.65 7.25 0.21
CA LEU A 50 38.83 7.36 -0.67
C LEU A 50 39.53 8.71 -0.56
N LYS A 51 38.76 9.80 -0.43
CA LYS A 51 39.31 11.16 -0.27
C LYS A 51 39.83 11.41 1.16
N GLY A 52 39.76 10.43 2.06
CA GLY A 52 40.13 10.58 3.48
C GLY A 52 39.20 11.52 4.25
N ILE A 53 38.07 11.91 3.65
CA ILE A 53 37.05 12.76 4.25
C ILE A 53 36.09 11.83 4.99
N THR A 54 36.57 11.20 6.05
CA THR A 54 35.66 10.58 7.02
C THR A 54 34.89 11.71 7.71
N ALA A 55 33.68 11.98 7.24
CA ALA A 55 32.68 12.63 8.09
C ALA A 55 32.58 11.75 9.33
N GLN A 56 33.07 12.24 10.48
CA GLN A 56 33.09 11.49 11.72
C GLN A 56 31.71 10.90 11.99
N ALA A 57 31.57 9.61 11.72
CA ALA A 57 30.50 8.82 12.31
C ALA A 57 30.80 8.82 13.80
N LYS A 58 29.93 9.50 14.55
CA LYS A 58 29.86 9.59 16.00
C LYS A 58 30.29 8.25 16.64
N GLY A 59 31.53 8.19 17.12
CA GLY A 59 32.12 7.07 17.83
C GLY A 59 32.96 7.64 18.96
N ASP A 60 32.64 7.21 20.18
CA ASP A 60 33.28 7.45 21.47
C ASP A 60 33.42 8.89 21.99
N ARG A 61 32.51 9.20 22.93
CA ARG A 61 32.69 10.24 23.95
C ARG A 61 33.86 9.84 24.86
N LEU A 62 35.07 10.23 24.49
CA LEU A 62 36.10 10.50 25.48
C LEU A 62 35.78 11.86 26.11
N ALA A 63 35.68 11.86 27.44
CA ALA A 63 35.22 12.96 28.27
C ALA A 63 36.09 14.22 28.09
N VAL A 64 35.63 15.15 27.27
CA VAL A 64 35.92 16.58 27.43
C VAL A 64 34.74 17.19 28.16
N THR A 65 34.89 17.30 29.48
CA THR A 65 34.00 18.01 30.39
C THR A 65 34.15 19.50 30.16
N GLU A 66 33.59 20.00 29.07
CA GLU A 66 33.08 21.37 28.96
C GLU A 66 32.20 21.42 27.72
N SER A 67 30.94 21.07 27.90
CA SER A 67 29.90 21.40 26.94
C SER A 67 30.05 22.88 26.62
N THR A 68 30.30 23.23 25.36
CA THR A 68 30.23 24.60 24.87
C THR A 68 28.78 25.05 25.07
N LYS A 69 28.45 25.53 26.27
CA LYS A 69 27.13 26.04 26.59
C LYS A 69 26.97 27.29 25.74
N ARG A 70 26.14 27.19 24.70
CA ARG A 70 25.71 28.35 23.93
C ARG A 70 25.22 29.40 24.92
N ARG A 71 25.82 30.59 24.92
CA ARG A 71 25.49 31.70 25.83
C ARG A 71 24.25 32.45 25.38
N PHE A 72 23.17 31.75 25.09
CA PHE A 72 21.90 32.40 24.80
C PHE A 72 21.28 32.86 26.11
N LEU A 73 20.80 34.10 26.14
CA LEU A 73 19.97 34.58 27.25
C LEU A 73 18.63 33.81 27.22
N SER A 74 17.92 33.73 28.34
CA SER A 74 16.67 32.96 28.46
C SER A 74 15.61 33.31 27.40
N HIS A 75 15.59 34.54 26.91
CA HIS A 75 14.68 35.00 25.85
C HIS A 75 15.20 34.71 24.42
N GLN A 76 16.46 34.30 24.27
CA GLN A 76 17.10 33.89 23.02
C GLN A 76 17.11 32.35 22.86
N GLU A 77 16.62 31.64 23.87
CA GLU A 77 16.48 30.20 23.77
C GLU A 77 15.44 29.85 22.68
N PRO A 78 15.66 28.76 21.91
CA PRO A 78 14.66 28.26 20.98
C PRO A 78 13.34 28.04 21.73
N VAL A 79 12.31 28.80 21.35
CA VAL A 79 10.97 28.61 21.90
C VAL A 79 10.56 27.17 21.61
N PRO A 80 10.17 26.37 22.62
CA PRO A 80 9.72 25.01 22.38
C PRO A 80 8.54 25.08 21.42
N GLY A 81 8.73 24.54 20.22
CA GLY A 81 7.64 24.39 19.27
C GLY A 81 6.53 23.60 19.95
N ARG A 82 5.29 24.08 19.86
CA ARG A 82 4.14 23.31 20.37
C ARG A 82 4.19 21.94 19.70
N SER A 83 4.23 20.87 20.50
CA SER A 83 4.10 19.52 19.99
C SER A 83 2.78 19.44 19.23
N HIS A 84 2.86 19.38 17.91
CA HIS A 84 1.66 19.37 17.07
C HIS A 84 1.03 17.98 17.23
N VAL A 85 -0.13 17.92 17.89
CA VAL A 85 -0.93 16.69 17.97
C VAL A 85 -1.13 16.16 16.55
N GLN A 86 -0.76 14.90 16.31
CA GLN A 86 -0.91 14.30 14.99
C GLN A 86 -2.39 14.33 14.59
N LYS A 87 -2.70 15.08 13.54
CA LYS A 87 -4.08 15.24 13.03
C LYS A 87 -4.36 14.11 12.05
N ASN A 88 -4.94 13.03 12.57
CA ASN A 88 -5.31 11.86 11.77
C ASN A 88 -6.80 11.86 11.44
N VAL A 89 -7.22 11.04 10.48
CA VAL A 89 -8.65 10.91 10.11
C VAL A 89 -9.48 10.46 11.31
N LEU A 90 -8.98 9.50 12.10
CA LEU A 90 -9.64 9.03 13.33
C LEU A 90 -9.89 10.18 14.32
N THR A 91 -8.85 10.99 14.60
CA THR A 91 -9.00 12.15 15.50
C THR A 91 -9.95 13.24 14.97
N LYS A 92 -10.22 13.24 13.65
CA LYS A 92 -11.23 14.12 13.06
C LYS A 92 -12.62 13.53 13.20
N MET A 93 -12.77 12.20 13.04
CA MET A 93 -14.05 11.51 13.19
C MET A 93 -14.69 11.79 14.55
N ASP A 94 -13.90 11.73 15.63
CA ASP A 94 -14.38 12.00 17.00
C ASP A 94 -14.85 13.46 17.23
N LYS A 95 -14.44 14.39 16.34
CA LYS A 95 -14.69 15.84 16.47
C LYS A 95 -15.65 16.36 15.40
N ILE A 96 -16.29 15.48 14.66
CA ILE A 96 -17.20 15.85 13.58
C ILE A 96 -18.53 16.31 14.16
N LEU A 97 -19.07 17.39 13.60
CA LEU A 97 -20.37 17.95 13.93
C LEU A 97 -21.24 18.00 12.66
N GLY A 98 -22.56 17.90 12.82
CA GLY A 98 -23.52 18.10 11.73
C GLY A 98 -23.91 16.80 11.01
N PRO A 99 -24.12 16.79 9.68
CA PRO A 99 -24.67 15.61 8.99
C PRO A 99 -23.77 14.37 9.05
N LEU A 100 -22.45 14.57 9.15
CA LEU A 100 -21.49 13.47 9.30
C LEU A 100 -21.47 12.89 10.74
N GLU A 101 -22.02 13.60 11.72
CA GLU A 101 -22.19 13.11 13.10
C GLU A 101 -23.20 11.95 13.15
N LEU A 102 -24.24 12.00 12.32
CA LEU A 102 -25.17 10.88 12.18
C LEU A 102 -24.44 9.62 11.69
N LEU A 103 -23.44 9.78 10.82
CA LEU A 103 -22.62 8.69 10.32
C LEU A 103 -21.66 8.17 11.40
N HIS A 104 -21.12 9.07 12.23
CA HIS A 104 -20.36 8.72 13.44
C HIS A 104 -21.18 7.83 14.38
N GLY A 105 -22.42 8.24 14.68
CA GLY A 105 -23.32 7.44 15.52
C GLY A 105 -23.68 6.09 14.90
N CYS A 106 -23.77 6.00 13.57
CA CYS A 106 -23.97 4.72 12.89
C CYS A 106 -22.74 3.80 12.99
N MET A 107 -21.53 4.37 12.93
CA MET A 107 -20.28 3.65 13.09
C MET A 107 -20.11 3.13 14.52
N GLU A 108 -20.28 3.98 15.54
CA GLU A 108 -20.12 3.61 16.96
C GLU A 108 -21.09 2.51 17.38
N ASN A 109 -22.36 2.64 16.99
CA ASN A 109 -23.40 1.68 17.34
C ASN A 109 -23.46 0.48 16.39
N LYS A 110 -22.56 0.38 15.40
CA LYS A 110 -22.57 -0.62 14.32
C LYS A 110 -23.96 -0.81 13.72
N ILE A 111 -24.57 0.29 13.28
CA ILE A 111 -25.88 0.30 12.61
C ILE A 111 -25.67 0.08 11.11
N ARG A 112 -26.51 -0.75 10.50
CA ARG A 112 -26.48 -0.94 9.03
C ARG A 112 -26.96 0.31 8.31
N VAL A 113 -26.20 0.71 7.30
CA VAL A 113 -26.54 1.82 6.41
C VAL A 113 -26.72 1.32 4.99
N ARG A 114 -27.64 1.95 4.25
CA ARG A 114 -27.81 1.77 2.82
C ARG A 114 -27.17 2.96 2.08
N VAL A 115 -26.08 2.70 1.39
CA VAL A 115 -25.32 3.68 0.60
C VAL A 115 -25.68 3.53 -0.86
N TYR A 116 -26.31 4.54 -1.47
CA TYR A 116 -26.63 4.53 -2.89
C TYR A 116 -25.44 5.01 -3.72
N THR A 117 -25.08 4.24 -4.73
CA THR A 117 -23.94 4.52 -5.60
C THR A 117 -24.38 5.10 -6.95
N ARG A 118 -23.61 6.06 -7.45
CA ARG A 118 -23.84 6.74 -8.72
C ARG A 118 -23.37 5.89 -9.91
N ASN A 119 -24.01 6.08 -11.06
CA ASN A 119 -23.51 5.70 -12.38
C ASN A 119 -23.20 6.96 -13.21
N ALA A 120 -22.61 6.80 -14.41
CA ALA A 120 -22.43 7.91 -15.36
C ALA A 120 -23.72 8.73 -15.52
N TYR A 121 -24.86 8.04 -15.65
CA TYR A 121 -26.20 8.62 -15.67
C TYR A 121 -27.09 7.89 -14.65
N GLY A 122 -27.52 8.59 -13.60
CA GLY A 122 -28.42 8.06 -12.58
C GLY A 122 -27.75 7.23 -11.48
N ILE A 123 -28.56 6.44 -10.78
CA ILE A 123 -28.16 5.60 -9.64
C ILE A 123 -27.82 4.20 -10.17
N ARG A 124 -26.65 3.66 -9.81
CA ARG A 124 -26.19 2.32 -10.19
C ARG A 124 -26.85 1.23 -9.35
N GLY A 125 -26.97 1.48 -8.06
CA GLY A 125 -27.35 0.48 -7.09
C GLY A 125 -27.18 0.99 -5.66
N HIS A 126 -27.17 0.07 -4.71
CA HIS A 126 -26.94 0.37 -3.31
C HIS A 126 -26.09 -0.70 -2.63
N VAL A 127 -25.48 -0.32 -1.53
CA VAL A 127 -24.67 -1.17 -0.67
C VAL A 127 -25.26 -1.11 0.72
N GLU A 128 -25.59 -2.26 1.30
CA GLU A 128 -25.94 -2.38 2.71
C GLU A 128 -24.74 -2.87 3.49
N ALA A 129 -24.26 -2.09 4.45
CA ALA A 129 -23.04 -2.41 5.18
C ALA A 129 -22.99 -1.73 6.55
N TYR A 130 -22.03 -2.12 7.38
CA TYR A 130 -21.62 -1.38 8.56
C TYR A 130 -20.51 -0.39 8.17
N VAL A 131 -20.55 0.82 8.72
CA VAL A 131 -19.47 1.80 8.53
C VAL A 131 -18.36 1.50 9.54
N ALA A 132 -17.15 1.27 9.05
CA ALA A 132 -15.96 1.10 9.88
C ALA A 132 -15.17 2.40 10.03
N ALA A 133 -15.08 3.20 8.96
CA ALA A 133 -14.47 4.52 9.00
C ALA A 133 -15.02 5.42 7.90
N PHE A 134 -14.88 6.74 8.08
CA PHE A 134 -15.32 7.71 7.10
C PHE A 134 -14.45 8.97 7.09
N ASP A 135 -14.53 9.75 6.02
CA ASP A 135 -13.78 10.99 5.85
C ASP A 135 -14.69 12.15 5.38
N LYS A 136 -14.20 13.38 5.47
CA LYS A 136 -14.89 14.62 5.06
C LYS A 136 -15.34 14.62 3.59
N TYR A 137 -14.69 13.81 2.75
CA TYR A 137 -15.03 13.65 1.34
C TYR A 137 -16.07 12.54 1.10
N TRP A 138 -16.69 12.00 2.15
CA TRP A 138 -17.61 10.86 2.09
C TRP A 138 -16.97 9.58 1.56
N ASN A 139 -15.64 9.45 1.69
CA ASN A 139 -14.98 8.16 1.51
C ASN A 139 -15.38 7.27 2.69
N LEU A 140 -15.84 6.06 2.41
CA LEU A 140 -16.36 5.13 3.41
C LEU A 140 -15.57 3.83 3.37
N ALA A 141 -15.04 3.42 4.52
CA ALA A 141 -14.62 2.04 4.73
C ALA A 141 -15.79 1.28 5.32
N LEU A 142 -16.22 0.23 4.63
CA LEU A 142 -17.40 -0.55 4.94
C LEU A 142 -17.03 -1.99 5.26
N GLU A 143 -17.75 -2.58 6.21
CA GLU A 143 -17.65 -3.99 6.63
C GLU A 143 -18.98 -4.71 6.36
N ASP A 144 -18.89 -6.00 6.01
CA ASP A 144 -20.05 -6.87 5.73
C ASP A 144 -21.00 -6.29 4.68
N CYS A 145 -20.47 -6.04 3.48
CA CYS A 145 -21.15 -5.32 2.42
C CYS A 145 -22.01 -6.25 1.56
N PHE A 146 -23.29 -5.96 1.45
CA PHE A 146 -24.20 -6.55 0.48
C PHE A 146 -24.46 -5.52 -0.62
N GLU A 147 -23.78 -5.69 -1.76
CA GLU A 147 -23.93 -4.80 -2.91
C GLU A 147 -25.00 -5.35 -3.84
N VAL A 148 -25.96 -4.50 -4.19
CA VAL A 148 -27.00 -4.77 -5.19
C VAL A 148 -26.88 -3.75 -6.30
N TRP A 149 -26.67 -4.22 -7.54
CA TRP A 149 -26.54 -3.35 -8.71
C TRP A 149 -27.16 -3.97 -9.95
N SER A 150 -27.56 -3.12 -10.89
CA SER A 150 -28.12 -3.56 -12.16
C SER A 150 -27.10 -3.40 -13.29
N ARG A 151 -27.04 -4.38 -14.20
CA ARG A 151 -26.25 -4.30 -15.44
C ARG A 151 -27.04 -4.80 -16.63
N LYS A 152 -26.63 -4.43 -17.84
CA LYS A 152 -27.22 -5.01 -19.06
C LYS A 152 -26.85 -6.49 -19.15
N VAL A 153 -27.84 -7.32 -19.48
CA VAL A 153 -27.63 -8.76 -19.70
C VAL A 153 -26.67 -8.93 -20.87
N LYS A 154 -25.51 -9.54 -20.63
CA LYS A 154 -24.57 -9.92 -21.68
C LYS A 154 -24.77 -11.39 -22.00
N ARG A 155 -25.71 -11.71 -22.89
CA ARG A 155 -25.81 -13.06 -23.47
C ARG A 155 -24.67 -13.20 -24.48
N LYS A 156 -23.52 -13.71 -24.05
CA LYS A 156 -22.63 -14.37 -25.00
C LYS A 156 -23.27 -15.72 -25.28
N ALA A 157 -23.73 -15.95 -26.51
CA ALA A 157 -23.96 -17.31 -26.96
C ALA A 157 -22.59 -18.02 -26.90
N PRO A 158 -22.46 -19.16 -26.19
CA PRO A 158 -21.22 -19.92 -26.27
C PRO A 158 -21.03 -20.35 -27.73
N ALA A 159 -19.83 -20.11 -28.27
CA ALA A 159 -19.54 -20.33 -29.69
C ALA A 159 -19.54 -21.82 -30.08
N LEU A 160 -19.35 -22.70 -29.11
CA LEU A 160 -19.64 -24.13 -29.19
C LEU A 160 -20.87 -24.39 -28.30
N GLY A 161 -21.72 -25.35 -28.70
CA GLY A 161 -22.94 -25.73 -27.98
C GLY A 161 -22.76 -26.05 -26.49
N ALA A 162 -23.88 -26.36 -25.82
CA ALA A 162 -24.05 -26.43 -24.37
C ALA A 162 -23.01 -27.25 -23.56
N ASP A 163 -22.16 -28.05 -24.22
CA ASP A 163 -21.19 -28.95 -23.60
C ASP A 163 -19.75 -28.43 -23.51
N ALA A 164 -19.43 -27.23 -24.03
CA ALA A 164 -18.02 -26.91 -24.31
C ALA A 164 -17.20 -26.19 -23.22
N VAL A 165 -17.77 -25.76 -22.10
CA VAL A 165 -16.94 -25.14 -21.05
C VAL A 165 -17.47 -25.50 -19.65
N LYS A 166 -16.85 -26.51 -19.03
CA LYS A 166 -16.78 -26.54 -17.56
C LYS A 166 -15.97 -25.32 -17.15
N ILE A 167 -16.66 -24.25 -16.76
CA ILE A 167 -16.02 -23.10 -16.12
C ILE A 167 -15.62 -23.62 -14.73
N GLU A 168 -14.39 -24.13 -14.63
CA GLU A 168 -13.74 -24.28 -13.33
C GLU A 168 -13.91 -22.94 -12.61
N PRO A 169 -14.48 -22.91 -11.40
CA PRO A 169 -14.73 -21.66 -10.70
C PRO A 169 -13.39 -20.92 -10.60
N ALA A 170 -13.34 -19.72 -11.19
CA ALA A 170 -12.19 -18.85 -11.06
C ALA A 170 -11.79 -18.81 -9.57
N GLU A 171 -10.49 -18.96 -9.33
CA GLU A 171 -9.84 -19.04 -8.03
C GLU A 171 -10.57 -18.22 -6.96
N ASN A 172 -10.73 -18.81 -5.77
CA ASN A 172 -11.60 -18.43 -4.64
C ASN A 172 -11.56 -16.97 -4.14
N ASP A 173 -10.80 -16.09 -4.78
CA ASP A 173 -10.52 -14.72 -4.36
C ASP A 173 -11.54 -13.69 -4.86
N VAL A 174 -12.38 -14.04 -5.85
CA VAL A 174 -13.41 -13.13 -6.36
C VAL A 174 -14.77 -13.42 -5.71
N PRO A 175 -15.42 -12.44 -5.04
CA PRO A 175 -16.73 -12.66 -4.43
C PRO A 175 -17.77 -13.02 -5.49
N ARG A 176 -18.41 -14.17 -5.30
CA ARG A 176 -19.40 -14.72 -6.22
C ARG A 176 -20.62 -13.81 -6.30
N ALA A 177 -20.91 -13.30 -7.49
CA ALA A 177 -22.11 -12.54 -7.77
C ALA A 177 -23.29 -13.48 -8.09
N VAL A 178 -24.42 -13.27 -7.43
CA VAL A 178 -25.68 -13.99 -7.64
C VAL A 178 -26.65 -13.09 -8.40
N VAL A 179 -27.33 -13.65 -9.41
CA VAL A 179 -28.36 -12.91 -10.15
C VAL A 179 -29.67 -13.00 -9.39
N LYS A 180 -30.22 -11.86 -8.94
CA LYS A 180 -31.45 -11.77 -8.15
C LYS A 180 -32.69 -11.67 -9.02
N LYS A 181 -32.63 -10.87 -10.09
CA LYS A 181 -33.77 -10.62 -10.98
C LYS A 181 -33.30 -10.28 -12.39
N ILE A 182 -34.05 -10.76 -13.39
CA ILE A 182 -33.85 -10.40 -14.79
C ILE A 182 -35.09 -9.62 -15.24
N GLU A 183 -34.91 -8.36 -15.59
CA GLU A 183 -35.93 -7.46 -16.13
C GLU A 183 -35.57 -7.12 -17.57
N GLY A 184 -36.05 -7.93 -18.52
CA GLY A 184 -35.83 -7.72 -19.95
C GLY A 184 -34.35 -7.70 -20.33
N LYS A 185 -33.81 -6.50 -20.61
CA LYS A 185 -32.41 -6.29 -21.01
C LYS A 185 -31.47 -5.99 -19.84
N SER A 186 -31.98 -5.86 -18.63
CA SER A 186 -31.20 -5.62 -17.40
C SER A 186 -31.33 -6.80 -16.44
N GLU A 187 -30.24 -7.15 -15.79
CA GLU A 187 -30.19 -8.08 -14.67
C GLU A 187 -29.69 -7.36 -13.43
N THR A 188 -30.31 -7.63 -12.30
CA THR A 188 -29.90 -7.15 -10.98
C THR A 188 -29.12 -8.25 -10.29
N LEU A 189 -27.90 -7.91 -9.90
CA LEU A 189 -26.96 -8.79 -9.24
C LEU A 189 -26.82 -8.37 -7.78
N GLU A 190 -26.51 -9.36 -6.97
CA GLU A 190 -26.20 -9.23 -5.56
C GLU A 190 -24.87 -9.91 -5.31
N ARG A 191 -24.00 -9.28 -4.53
CA ARG A 191 -22.77 -9.92 -4.04
C ARG A 191 -22.51 -9.54 -2.60
N HIS A 192 -21.92 -10.48 -1.87
CA HIS A 192 -21.36 -10.23 -0.55
C HIS A 192 -19.88 -9.89 -0.67
N VAL A 193 -19.44 -8.82 -0.01
CA VAL A 193 -18.05 -8.38 0.04
C VAL A 193 -17.69 -8.15 1.51
N PRO A 194 -16.69 -8.86 2.07
CA PRO A 194 -16.35 -8.74 3.48
C PRO A 194 -15.95 -7.32 3.89
N GLN A 195 -15.13 -6.66 3.06
CA GLN A 195 -14.65 -5.29 3.29
C GLN A 195 -14.60 -4.53 1.97
N MET A 196 -15.06 -3.28 1.97
CA MET A 196 -15.08 -2.45 0.77
C MET A 196 -14.76 -0.99 1.09
N LEU A 197 -13.87 -0.39 0.29
CA LEU A 197 -13.62 1.05 0.32
C LEU A 197 -14.41 1.73 -0.79
N LEU A 198 -15.39 2.56 -0.42
CA LEU A 198 -16.12 3.41 -1.35
C LEU A 198 -15.54 4.83 -1.38
N ARG A 199 -15.31 5.33 -2.59
CA ARG A 199 -14.93 6.73 -2.83
C ARG A 199 -16.18 7.62 -2.79
N GLY A 200 -16.12 8.72 -2.05
CA GLY A 200 -17.29 9.56 -1.78
C GLY A 200 -17.88 10.27 -2.99
N GLU A 201 -17.09 10.46 -4.05
CA GLU A 201 -17.59 10.94 -5.35
C GLU A 201 -18.69 10.04 -5.94
N GLN A 202 -18.65 8.74 -5.63
CA GLN A 202 -19.63 7.77 -6.10
C GLN A 202 -20.84 7.67 -5.16
N VAL A 203 -20.80 8.30 -3.98
CA VAL A 203 -21.89 8.27 -3.00
C VAL A 203 -22.92 9.33 -3.36
N VAL A 204 -24.19 8.92 -3.49
CA VAL A 204 -25.30 9.84 -3.77
C VAL A 204 -26.04 10.21 -2.49
N ILE A 205 -26.47 9.19 -1.75
CA ILE A 205 -27.23 9.35 -0.51
C ILE A 205 -26.95 8.16 0.41
N ILE A 206 -26.91 8.42 1.71
CA ILE A 206 -26.76 7.43 2.76
C ILE A 206 -28.03 7.44 3.60
N VAL A 207 -28.63 6.27 3.75
CA VAL A 207 -29.86 6.09 4.51
C VAL A 207 -29.57 5.13 5.66
N LYS A 208 -29.89 5.55 6.89
CA LYS A 208 -29.86 4.66 8.05
C LYS A 208 -31.01 3.64 7.92
N ILE A 209 -30.68 2.36 8.03
CA ILE A 209 -31.67 1.28 8.07
C ILE A 209 -32.01 1.08 9.56
N ASN A 210 -33.30 1.16 9.90
CA ASN A 210 -33.81 0.82 11.24
C ASN A 210 -34.13 -0.66 11.32
#